data_AF-A0A349H228-F1
#
_entry.id   AF-A0A349H228-F1
#
_cell.length_a   1.000
_cell.length_b   1.000
_cell.length_c   1.000
_cell.angle_alpha   90.00
_cell.angle_beta   90.00
_cell.angle_gamma   90.00
#
_symmetry.space_group_name_H-M   'P 1'
#
loop_
_entity.id
_entity.type
_entity.pdbx_description
1 polymer ?
#
loop_
_entity_poly.entity_id
_entity_poly.type
_entity_poly.pdbx_seq_one_letter_code
_entity_poly.pdbx_strand_id
1 'polypeptide(L)'
;PAAVKALTGLGILPTRPVQHQTRRFGVLPHEFKFYSPSPRFLVELHSSLSSACYEGVPVETVFARRQSFSLEGTAYPVMSPEDTLLFACLHGFGHRWEHLTLTYSVDRVLRCTAPKGLDWDYITHRMQASRKQRAVLLALALSRRCFESPLPDSILRRGEADRSLPRLQAEVFDRMGKPRSQVPSRSILHFKWRVLESPADRLGLLGRTCARCADALSRHRQADRPRR
;
A
#
# COMPACT_ATOMS: atom_id res chain seq x y z
N PRO A 1 0.10 -12.30 -18.26
CA PRO A 1 -0.20 -13.47 -19.13
C PRO A 1 0.37 -14.80 -18.59
N ALA A 2 1.68 -14.90 -18.35
CA ALA A 2 2.30 -16.14 -17.86
C ALA A 2 1.84 -16.54 -16.44
N ALA A 3 1.90 -15.62 -15.48
CA ALA A 3 1.44 -15.88 -14.10
C ALA A 3 -0.05 -16.24 -14.04
N VAL A 4 -0.89 -15.57 -14.84
CA VAL A 4 -2.31 -15.90 -14.96
C VAL A 4 -2.51 -17.33 -15.45
N LYS A 5 -1.80 -17.72 -16.53
CA LYS A 5 -1.86 -19.08 -17.08
C LYS A 5 -1.40 -20.12 -16.06
N ALA A 6 -0.34 -19.83 -15.31
CA ALA A 6 0.15 -20.71 -14.26
C ALA A 6 -0.89 -20.91 -13.14
N LEU A 7 -1.48 -19.83 -12.61
CA LEU A 7 -2.52 -19.90 -11.58
C LEU A 7 -3.75 -20.67 -12.06
N THR A 8 -4.23 -20.38 -13.28
CA THR A 8 -5.38 -21.10 -13.84
C THR A 8 -5.11 -22.57 -14.08
N GLY A 9 -3.88 -22.93 -14.48
CA GLY A 9 -3.46 -24.32 -14.66
C GLY A 9 -3.42 -25.11 -13.35
N LEU A 10 -3.23 -24.42 -12.22
CA LEU A 10 -3.31 -24.99 -10.87
C LEU A 10 -4.74 -24.99 -10.29
N GLY A 11 -5.76 -24.65 -11.08
CA GLY A 11 -7.14 -24.54 -10.61
C GLY A 11 -7.41 -23.32 -9.71
N ILE A 12 -6.49 -22.36 -9.65
CA ILE A 12 -6.65 -21.10 -8.93
C ILE A 12 -7.28 -20.09 -9.89
N LEU A 13 -8.54 -19.76 -9.66
CA LEU A 13 -9.38 -19.07 -10.65
C LEU A 13 -9.54 -17.58 -10.31
N PRO A 14 -9.55 -16.69 -11.31
CA PRO A 14 -9.74 -15.26 -11.07
C PRO A 14 -11.19 -14.95 -10.70
N THR A 15 -11.41 -14.02 -9.77
CA THR A 15 -12.77 -13.58 -9.35
C THR A 15 -13.55 -12.88 -10.46
N ARG A 16 -12.82 -12.28 -11.41
CA ARG A 16 -13.33 -11.59 -12.59
C ARG A 16 -12.41 -11.90 -13.76
N PRO A 17 -12.91 -11.94 -15.01
CA PRO A 17 -12.04 -12.07 -16.16
C PRO A 17 -10.90 -11.05 -16.06
N VAL A 18 -9.65 -11.51 -16.24
CA VAL A 18 -8.47 -10.63 -16.25
C VAL A 18 -8.54 -9.80 -17.54
N GLN A 19 -9.31 -8.72 -17.48
CA GLN A 19 -9.37 -7.76 -18.57
C GLN A 19 -8.21 -6.79 -18.38
N HIS A 20 -7.34 -6.71 -19.38
CA HIS A 20 -6.38 -5.62 -19.54
C HIS A 20 -7.06 -4.27 -19.86
N GLN A 21 -8.32 -4.08 -19.44
CA GLN A 21 -9.08 -2.87 -19.71
C GLN A 21 -8.56 -1.74 -18.82
N THR A 22 -8.04 -0.72 -19.48
CA THR A 22 -8.04 0.65 -18.98
C THR A 22 -9.43 0.95 -18.44
N ARG A 23 -9.54 1.29 -17.14
CA ARG A 23 -10.78 1.94 -16.67
C ARG A 23 -11.00 3.20 -17.51
N ARG A 24 -12.24 3.69 -17.56
CA ARG A 24 -12.73 4.84 -18.34
C ARG A 24 -11.92 6.16 -18.21
N PHE A 25 -10.92 6.19 -17.32
CA PHE A 25 -10.02 7.30 -17.02
C PHE A 25 -8.53 6.88 -16.90
N GLY A 26 -8.10 5.79 -17.52
CA GLY A 26 -6.68 5.36 -17.57
C GLY A 26 -6.12 4.74 -16.28
N VAL A 27 -6.95 4.51 -15.25
CA VAL A 27 -6.51 3.81 -14.03
C VAL A 27 -6.49 2.30 -14.29
N LEU A 28 -5.30 1.77 -14.55
CA LEU A 28 -5.10 0.32 -14.65
C LEU A 28 -5.23 -0.35 -13.27
N PRO A 29 -5.93 -1.49 -13.15
CA PRO A 29 -5.83 -2.34 -11.97
C PRO A 29 -4.38 -2.80 -11.82
N HIS A 30 -3.82 -2.61 -10.62
CA HIS A 30 -2.49 -3.09 -10.27
C HIS A 30 -2.53 -4.45 -9.57
N GLU A 31 -3.73 -4.91 -9.19
CA GLU A 31 -3.97 -6.16 -8.47
C GLU A 31 -5.06 -6.98 -9.16
N PHE A 32 -4.90 -8.31 -9.15
CA PHE A 32 -5.88 -9.28 -9.64
C PHE A 32 -6.03 -10.37 -8.59
N LYS A 33 -7.26 -10.65 -8.18
CA LYS A 33 -7.57 -11.63 -7.13
C LYS A 33 -7.88 -12.98 -7.76
N PHE A 34 -7.21 -14.01 -7.26
CA PHE A 34 -7.38 -15.41 -7.66
C PHE A 34 -7.70 -16.25 -6.43
N TYR A 35 -8.66 -17.16 -6.55
CA TYR A 35 -9.12 -18.00 -5.46
C TYR A 35 -8.86 -19.46 -5.78
N SER A 36 -8.24 -20.15 -4.83
CA SER A 36 -8.19 -21.61 -4.82
C SER A 36 -9.44 -22.14 -4.11
N PRO A 37 -10.21 -23.05 -4.74
CA PRO A 37 -11.40 -23.63 -4.12
C PRO A 37 -11.05 -24.67 -3.05
N SER A 38 -9.93 -25.39 -3.22
CA SER A 38 -9.41 -26.40 -2.28
C SER A 38 -7.90 -26.59 -2.46
N PRO A 39 -7.06 -26.33 -1.44
CA PRO A 39 -7.40 -25.68 -0.17
C PRO A 39 -7.83 -24.22 -0.39
N ARG A 40 -8.62 -23.64 0.53
CA ARG A 40 -9.19 -22.30 0.38
C ARG A 40 -8.16 -21.21 0.72
N PHE A 41 -7.64 -20.55 -0.31
CA PHE A 41 -6.77 -19.38 -0.14
C PHE A 41 -6.95 -18.38 -1.29
N LEU A 42 -6.50 -17.14 -1.05
CA LEU A 42 -6.52 -16.03 -2.00
C LEU A 42 -5.08 -15.72 -2.43
N VAL A 43 -4.87 -15.59 -3.73
CA VAL A 43 -3.66 -15.03 -4.33
C VAL A 43 -3.99 -13.66 -4.91
N GLU A 44 -3.32 -12.63 -4.40
CA GLU A 44 -3.37 -11.28 -4.97
C GLU A 44 -2.17 -11.12 -5.90
N LEU A 45 -2.42 -11.16 -7.22
CA LEU A 45 -1.39 -10.99 -8.24
C LEU A 45 -1.22 -9.50 -8.55
N HIS A 46 -0.03 -8.97 -8.28
CA HIS A 46 0.30 -7.57 -8.49
C HIS A 46 1.14 -7.35 -9.75
N SER A 47 0.71 -6.44 -10.64
CA SER A 47 1.53 -5.95 -11.77
C SER A 47 2.37 -4.73 -11.40
N SER A 48 1.96 -3.99 -10.37
CA SER A 48 2.78 -3.00 -9.66
C SER A 48 2.50 -3.14 -8.16
N LEU A 49 3.47 -2.79 -7.32
CA LEU A 49 3.33 -2.94 -5.86
C LEU A 49 2.14 -2.15 -5.34
N SER A 50 1.99 -0.94 -5.85
CA SER A 50 0.82 -0.14 -5.54
C SER A 50 0.41 0.70 -6.73
N SER A 51 -0.77 1.26 -6.60
CA SER A 51 -1.12 2.53 -7.18
C SER A 51 0.04 3.53 -7.30
N ALA A 52 0.34 4.03 -8.51
CA ALA A 52 1.41 5.01 -8.78
C ALA A 52 1.58 6.15 -7.74
N CYS A 53 0.49 6.73 -7.22
CA CYS A 53 0.60 7.80 -6.20
C CYS A 53 1.11 7.33 -4.83
N TYR A 54 1.26 6.03 -4.62
CA TYR A 54 1.77 5.39 -3.40
C TYR A 54 3.01 4.54 -3.68
N GLU A 55 3.57 4.59 -4.90
CA GLU A 55 4.76 3.80 -5.23
C GLU A 55 6.03 4.49 -4.73
N GLY A 56 6.84 3.78 -3.95
CA GLY A 56 8.14 4.26 -3.44
C GLY A 56 9.34 3.58 -4.10
N VAL A 57 9.13 2.37 -4.62
CA VAL A 57 10.17 1.55 -5.25
C VAL A 57 9.61 0.95 -6.54
N PRO A 58 10.13 1.33 -7.73
CA PRO A 58 9.92 0.61 -8.99
C PRO A 58 10.08 -0.90 -8.84
N VAL A 59 9.14 -1.63 -9.44
CA VAL A 59 9.04 -3.08 -9.34
C VAL A 59 10.31 -3.78 -9.83
N GLU A 60 10.99 -3.24 -10.84
CA GLU A 60 12.24 -3.75 -11.38
C GLU A 60 13.36 -3.72 -10.34
N THR A 61 13.42 -2.65 -9.53
CA THR A 61 14.38 -2.54 -8.42
C THR A 61 14.11 -3.60 -7.36
N VAL A 62 12.83 -3.83 -7.04
CA VAL A 62 12.41 -4.84 -6.07
C VAL A 62 12.78 -6.24 -6.54
N PHE A 63 12.56 -6.54 -7.82
CA PHE A 63 12.99 -7.82 -8.41
C PHE A 63 14.51 -7.97 -8.43
N ALA A 64 15.27 -6.90 -8.71
CA ALA A 64 16.73 -6.93 -8.70
C ALA A 64 17.31 -7.16 -7.29
N ARG A 65 16.65 -6.63 -6.26
CA ARG A 65 17.06 -6.74 -4.84
C ARG A 65 16.38 -7.88 -4.08
N ARG A 66 15.62 -8.74 -4.76
CA ARG A 66 14.91 -9.85 -4.12
C ARG A 66 15.87 -10.74 -3.33
N GLN A 67 15.44 -11.19 -2.17
CA GLN A 67 16.16 -12.15 -1.36
C GLN A 67 15.50 -13.53 -1.46
N SER A 68 16.18 -14.55 -0.94
CA SER A 68 15.64 -15.90 -0.82
C SER A 68 15.15 -16.14 0.60
N PHE A 69 13.93 -16.65 0.73
CA PHE A 69 13.36 -17.16 1.97
C PHE A 69 13.15 -18.67 1.84
N SER A 70 13.74 -19.45 2.73
CA SER A 70 13.57 -20.91 2.72
C SER A 70 12.41 -21.32 3.61
N LEU A 71 11.48 -22.09 3.06
CA LEU A 71 10.37 -22.72 3.76
C LEU A 71 10.31 -24.18 3.34
N GLU A 72 10.34 -25.10 4.30
CA GLU A 72 10.32 -26.56 4.05
C GLU A 72 11.37 -27.01 3.03
N GLY A 73 12.58 -26.47 3.12
CA GLY A 73 13.69 -26.77 2.21
C GLY A 73 13.57 -26.16 0.82
N THR A 74 12.46 -25.49 0.51
CA THR A 74 12.24 -24.80 -0.76
C THR A 74 12.58 -23.32 -0.64
N ALA A 75 13.39 -22.81 -1.57
CA ALA A 75 13.80 -21.42 -1.64
C ALA A 75 12.80 -20.58 -2.46
N TYR A 76 12.17 -19.60 -1.83
CA TYR A 76 11.23 -18.69 -2.46
C TYR A 76 11.82 -17.29 -2.64
N PRO A 77 11.63 -16.64 -3.81
CA PRO A 77 11.99 -15.24 -3.96
C PRO A 77 11.03 -14.36 -3.16
N VAL A 78 11.59 -13.50 -2.31
CA VAL A 78 10.85 -12.51 -1.52
C VAL A 78 11.47 -11.12 -1.69
N MET A 79 10.72 -10.08 -1.39
CA MET A 79 11.28 -8.72 -1.36
C MET A 79 12.40 -8.62 -0.32
N SER A 80 13.34 -7.70 -0.53
CA SER A 80 14.30 -7.36 0.53
C SER A 80 13.56 -6.83 1.77
N PRO A 81 14.14 -6.98 2.97
CA PRO A 81 13.64 -6.34 4.19
C PRO A 81 13.29 -4.86 4.02
N GLU A 82 14.18 -4.09 3.38
CA GLU A 82 14.01 -2.66 3.17
C GLU A 82 12.85 -2.34 2.23
N ASP A 83 12.75 -3.07 1.12
CA ASP A 83 11.67 -2.89 0.15
C ASP A 83 10.32 -3.36 0.75
N THR A 84 10.34 -4.40 1.59
CA THR A 84 9.17 -4.86 2.34
C THR A 84 8.68 -3.80 3.33
N LEU A 85 9.59 -3.15 4.05
CA LEU A 85 9.25 -2.06 4.98
C LEU A 85 8.65 -0.87 4.22
N LEU A 86 9.32 -0.40 3.17
CA LEU A 86 8.83 0.70 2.33
C LEU A 86 7.44 0.37 1.74
N PHE A 87 7.25 -0.84 1.24
CA PHE A 87 5.97 -1.31 0.74
C PHE A 87 4.90 -1.29 1.84
N ALA A 88 5.16 -1.86 3.03
CA ALA A 88 4.22 -1.87 4.15
C ALA A 88 3.82 -0.44 4.58
N CYS A 89 4.78 0.48 4.65
CA CYS A 89 4.53 1.88 4.96
C CYS A 89 3.56 2.53 3.96
N LEU A 90 3.80 2.35 2.66
CA LEU A 90 3.02 3.02 1.62
C LEU A 90 1.67 2.33 1.36
N HIS A 91 1.62 1.01 1.53
CA HIS A 91 0.39 0.25 1.54
C HIS A 91 -0.53 0.74 2.67
N GLY A 92 -0.02 0.80 3.90
CA GLY A 92 -0.76 1.32 5.06
C GLY A 92 -1.27 2.75 4.84
N PHE A 93 -0.45 3.62 4.25
CA PHE A 93 -0.88 4.97 3.85
C PHE A 93 -2.02 4.95 2.81
N GLY A 94 -1.91 4.11 1.77
CA GLY A 94 -2.97 3.92 0.78
C GLY A 94 -4.31 3.56 1.41
N HIS A 95 -4.26 2.73 2.46
CA HIS A 95 -5.39 2.29 3.29
C HIS A 95 -5.70 3.22 4.48
N ARG A 96 -5.00 4.36 4.61
CA ARG A 96 -5.21 5.38 5.67
C ARG A 96 -5.05 4.84 7.09
N TRP A 97 -4.34 3.73 7.26
CA TRP A 97 -4.15 3.10 8.58
C TRP A 97 -5.49 2.75 9.27
N GLU A 98 -6.52 2.40 8.49
CA GLU A 98 -7.87 2.06 9.02
C GLU A 98 -7.89 0.83 9.92
N HIS A 99 -6.87 -0.03 9.82
CA HIS A 99 -6.74 -1.26 10.59
C HIS A 99 -5.39 -1.31 11.31
N LEU A 100 -5.42 -1.68 12.60
CA LEU A 100 -4.22 -1.84 13.42
C LEU A 100 -3.26 -2.88 12.83
N THR A 101 -3.78 -3.86 12.08
CA THR A 101 -2.99 -4.88 11.37
C THR A 101 -1.98 -4.25 10.40
N LEU A 102 -2.28 -3.10 9.80
CA LEU A 102 -1.33 -2.39 8.92
C LEU A 102 -0.13 -1.87 9.70
N THR A 103 -0.38 -1.27 10.87
CA THR A 103 0.67 -0.78 11.76
C THR A 103 1.46 -1.94 12.36
N TYR A 104 0.79 -3.05 12.67
CA TYR A 104 1.42 -4.28 13.15
C TYR A 104 2.36 -4.88 12.11
N SER A 105 1.98 -4.91 10.83
CA SER A 105 2.86 -5.39 9.76
C SER A 105 4.18 -4.61 9.69
N VAL A 106 4.16 -3.29 9.87
CA VAL A 106 5.37 -2.45 9.93
C VAL A 106 6.24 -2.86 11.12
N ASP A 107 5.65 -3.01 12.31
CA ASP A 107 6.36 -3.45 13.50
C ASP A 107 7.03 -4.82 13.30
N ARG A 108 6.30 -5.77 12.69
CA ARG A 108 6.82 -7.11 12.40
C ARG A 108 8.02 -7.09 11.47
N VAL A 109 8.01 -6.25 10.44
CA VAL A 109 9.19 -6.12 9.56
C VAL A 109 10.38 -5.57 10.35
N LEU A 110 10.19 -4.51 11.15
CA LEU A 110 11.26 -3.92 11.96
C LEU A 110 11.87 -4.94 12.94
N ARG A 111 11.04 -5.73 13.63
CA ARG A 111 11.50 -6.70 14.62
C ARG A 111 12.14 -7.95 14.01
N CYS A 112 11.55 -8.50 12.94
CA CYS A 112 12.10 -9.69 12.28
C CYS A 112 13.45 -9.40 11.61
N THR A 113 13.74 -8.13 11.30
CA THR A 113 14.96 -7.71 10.61
C THR A 113 16.02 -7.18 11.58
N ALA A 114 15.66 -6.86 12.82
CA ALA A 114 16.58 -6.38 13.85
C ALA A 114 17.87 -7.21 14.01
N PRO A 115 17.90 -8.56 13.91
CA PRO A 115 19.15 -9.31 14.01
C PRO A 115 20.15 -9.05 12.88
N LYS A 116 19.67 -8.77 11.67
CA LYS A 116 20.50 -8.47 10.49
C LYS A 116 20.70 -6.97 10.29
N GLY A 117 19.85 -6.15 10.91
CA GLY A 117 19.73 -4.74 10.64
C GLY A 117 18.99 -4.44 9.32
N LEU A 118 18.54 -3.20 9.20
CA LEU A 118 18.04 -2.62 7.96
C LEU A 118 19.05 -1.61 7.44
N ASP A 119 19.22 -1.56 6.12
CA ASP A 119 19.95 -0.47 5.47
C ASP A 119 19.09 0.82 5.48
N TRP A 120 19.24 1.59 6.56
CA TRP A 120 18.51 2.83 6.75
C TRP A 120 18.92 3.95 5.79
N ASP A 121 20.14 3.89 5.24
CA ASP A 121 20.60 4.84 4.22
C ASP A 121 19.88 4.59 2.90
N TYR A 122 19.75 3.31 2.50
CA TYR A 122 18.91 2.91 1.37
C TYR A 122 17.46 3.34 1.59
N ILE A 123 16.83 2.98 2.72
CA ILE A 123 15.44 3.35 3.02
C ILE A 123 15.24 4.87 2.93
N THR A 124 16.17 5.62 3.52
CA THR A 124 16.17 7.09 3.50
C THR A 124 16.29 7.64 2.08
N HIS A 125 17.24 7.13 1.31
CA HIS A 125 17.42 7.52 -0.08
C HIS A 125 16.16 7.24 -0.91
N ARG A 126 15.56 6.06 -0.76
CA ARG A 126 14.34 5.67 -1.50
C ARG A 126 13.15 6.55 -1.15
N MET A 127 12.88 6.81 0.13
CA MET A 127 11.74 7.64 0.53
C MET A 127 11.91 9.09 0.08
N GLN A 128 13.15 9.60 -0.01
CA GLN A 128 13.45 10.93 -0.52
C GLN A 128 13.33 11.01 -2.04
N ALA A 129 13.97 10.07 -2.77
CA ALA A 129 13.93 10.02 -4.23
C ALA A 129 12.50 9.89 -4.77
N SER A 130 11.65 9.12 -4.07
CA SER A 130 10.23 8.95 -4.40
C SER A 130 9.31 10.04 -3.84
N ARG A 131 9.83 11.00 -3.05
CA ARG A 131 9.05 12.04 -2.34
C ARG A 131 7.91 11.45 -1.50
N LYS A 132 8.22 10.37 -0.77
CA LYS A 132 7.31 9.66 0.15
C LYS A 132 7.79 9.68 1.61
N GLN A 133 8.77 10.52 1.93
CA GLN A 133 9.35 10.62 3.27
C GLN A 133 8.26 10.80 4.33
N ARG A 134 7.31 11.72 4.16
CA ARG A 134 6.25 11.93 5.17
C ARG A 134 5.37 10.70 5.36
N ALA A 135 5.05 9.99 4.28
CA ALA A 135 4.23 8.77 4.35
C ALA A 135 4.95 7.65 5.12
N VAL A 136 6.25 7.48 4.85
CA VAL A 136 7.09 6.49 5.54
C VAL A 136 7.29 6.87 7.00
N LEU A 137 7.63 8.12 7.32
CA LEU A 137 7.81 8.56 8.70
C LEU A 137 6.50 8.47 9.51
N LEU A 138 5.35 8.73 8.90
CA LEU A 138 4.05 8.53 9.54
C LEU A 138 3.84 7.07 9.92
N ALA A 139 4.14 6.13 9.02
CA ALA A 139 4.04 4.69 9.28
C ALA A 139 4.91 4.26 10.46
N LEU A 140 6.18 4.67 10.45
CA LEU A 140 7.16 4.30 11.48
C LEU A 140 6.77 4.90 12.84
N ALA A 141 6.29 6.13 12.86
CA ALA A 141 5.87 6.77 14.09
C ALA A 141 4.57 6.16 14.66
N LEU A 142 3.61 5.77 13.82
CA LEU A 142 2.44 4.99 14.24
C LEU A 142 2.86 3.63 14.83
N SER A 143 3.80 2.95 14.17
CA SER A 143 4.36 1.67 14.61
C SER A 143 5.01 1.79 15.99
N ARG A 144 5.89 2.78 16.17
CA ARG A 144 6.49 3.11 17.46
C ARG A 144 5.45 3.46 18.53
N ARG A 145 4.42 4.24 18.19
CA ARG A 145 3.40 4.67 19.16
C ARG A 145 2.49 3.54 19.64
N CYS A 146 2.22 2.56 18.78
CA CYS A 146 1.37 1.41 19.10
C CYS A 146 2.14 0.23 19.71
N PHE A 147 3.39 0.00 19.28
CA PHE A 147 4.12 -1.24 19.55
C PHE A 147 5.54 -1.03 20.05
N GLU A 148 5.96 0.22 20.32
CA GLU A 148 7.31 0.54 20.77
C GLU A 148 8.40 0.00 19.82
N SER A 149 8.10 0.01 18.52
CA SER A 149 8.98 -0.53 17.49
C SER A 149 10.35 0.14 17.51
N PRO A 150 11.44 -0.64 17.37
CA PRO A 150 12.79 -0.10 17.40
C PRO A 150 13.05 0.72 16.15
N LEU A 151 13.47 1.97 16.33
CA LEU A 151 13.87 2.87 15.26
C LEU A 151 15.19 3.55 15.63
N PRO A 152 16.14 3.72 14.69
CA PRO A 152 17.37 4.43 14.97
C PRO A 152 17.11 5.93 15.16
N ASP A 153 17.97 6.60 15.94
CA ASP A 153 17.83 8.02 16.25
C ASP A 153 17.79 8.91 15.01
N SER A 154 18.45 8.51 13.91
CA SER A 154 18.42 9.23 12.64
C SER A 154 17.00 9.34 12.06
N ILE A 155 16.18 8.29 12.23
CA ILE A 155 14.79 8.26 11.79
C ILE A 155 13.90 9.00 12.78
N LEU A 156 14.18 8.90 14.08
CA LEU A 156 13.45 9.64 15.11
C LEU A 156 13.57 11.16 14.89
N ARG A 157 14.80 11.67 14.71
CA ARG A 157 15.07 13.08 14.41
C ARG A 157 14.38 13.56 13.13
N ARG A 158 14.32 12.71 12.10
CA ARG A 158 13.58 13.02 10.86
C ARG A 158 12.09 13.14 11.09
N GLY A 159 11.54 12.27 11.95
CA GLY A 159 10.14 12.35 12.38
C GLY A 159 9.85 13.65 13.16
N GLU A 160 10.72 14.00 14.11
CA GLU A 160 10.59 15.24 14.89
C GLU A 160 10.67 16.51 14.03
N ALA A 161 11.47 16.48 12.95
CA ALA A 161 11.61 17.59 12.02
C ALA A 161 10.36 17.83 11.14
N ASP A 162 9.49 16.83 10.93
CA ASP A 162 8.27 17.01 10.14
C ASP A 162 7.12 17.55 11.02
N ARG A 163 6.89 18.87 10.90
CA ARG A 163 5.85 19.60 11.64
C ARG A 163 4.42 19.09 11.43
N SER A 164 4.16 18.34 10.36
CA SER A 164 2.83 17.80 10.07
C SER A 164 2.56 16.47 10.78
N LEU A 165 3.60 15.73 11.16
CA LEU A 165 3.46 14.36 11.66
C LEU A 165 2.60 14.23 12.94
N PRO A 166 2.76 15.07 13.98
CA PRO A 166 1.94 14.94 15.19
C PRO A 166 0.44 15.04 14.90
N ARG A 167 0.05 16.00 14.04
CA ARG A 167 -1.35 16.19 13.64
C ARG A 167 -1.86 15.03 12.78
N LEU A 168 -1.03 14.50 11.88
CA LEU A 168 -1.39 13.36 11.05
C LEU A 168 -1.55 12.07 11.86
N GLN A 169 -0.69 11.85 12.86
CA GLN A 169 -0.82 10.73 13.79
C GLN A 169 -2.11 10.83 14.61
N ALA A 170 -2.38 11.99 15.21
CA ALA A 170 -3.60 12.21 15.99
C ALA A 170 -4.87 11.95 15.16
N GLU A 171 -4.87 12.38 13.89
CA GLU A 171 -5.98 12.14 12.97
C GLU A 171 -6.14 10.66 12.57
N VAL A 172 -5.05 9.90 12.49
CA VAL A 172 -5.12 8.45 12.29
C VAL A 172 -5.71 7.77 13.53
N PHE A 173 -5.23 8.13 14.73
CA PHE A 173 -5.73 7.57 15.98
C PHE A 173 -7.21 7.90 16.23
N ASP A 174 -7.65 9.13 15.93
CA ASP A 174 -9.06 9.50 16.03
C ASP A 174 -9.94 8.65 15.11
N ARG A 175 -9.43 8.19 13.96
CA ARG A 175 -10.21 7.39 13.00
C ARG A 175 -10.11 5.89 13.25
N MET A 176 -9.07 5.44 13.95
CA MET A 176 -8.81 4.02 14.16
C MET A 176 -10.00 3.39 14.91
N GLY A 177 -10.58 2.33 14.34
CA GLY A 177 -11.76 1.66 14.91
C GLY A 177 -13.11 2.31 14.60
N LYS A 178 -13.16 3.49 13.96
CA LYS A 178 -14.43 4.08 13.50
C LYS A 178 -14.90 3.43 12.19
N PRO A 179 -16.21 3.13 12.02
CA PRO A 179 -16.74 2.62 10.76
C PRO A 179 -16.43 3.55 9.61
N ARG A 180 -16.02 2.98 8.47
CA ARG A 180 -15.62 3.76 7.29
C ARG A 180 -16.74 4.65 6.73
N SER A 181 -18.00 4.28 6.95
CA SER A 181 -19.18 5.09 6.58
C SER A 181 -19.23 6.44 7.29
N GLN A 182 -18.57 6.59 8.44
CA GLN A 182 -18.57 7.82 9.24
C GLN A 182 -17.48 8.81 8.82
N VAL A 183 -16.60 8.46 7.87
CA VAL A 183 -15.50 9.33 7.44
C VAL A 183 -15.84 9.95 6.07
N PRO A 184 -16.10 11.27 5.99
CA PRO A 184 -16.45 11.91 4.73
C PRO A 184 -15.33 11.80 3.67
N SER A 185 -15.68 11.58 2.41
CA SER A 185 -14.70 11.47 1.31
C SER A 185 -13.74 12.68 1.23
N ARG A 186 -14.22 13.88 1.58
CA ARG A 186 -13.40 15.10 1.61
C ARG A 186 -12.31 15.05 2.68
N SER A 187 -12.58 14.47 3.86
CA SER A 187 -11.58 14.34 4.92
C SER A 187 -10.50 13.33 4.55
N ILE A 188 -10.87 12.25 3.85
CA ILE A 188 -9.94 11.29 3.26
C ILE A 188 -9.01 11.96 2.23
N LEU A 189 -9.57 12.74 1.31
CA LEU A 189 -8.80 13.45 0.31
C LEU A 189 -7.82 14.44 0.97
N HIS A 190 -8.32 15.23 1.92
CA HIS A 190 -7.53 16.21 2.66
C HIS A 190 -6.39 15.56 3.48
N PHE A 191 -6.64 14.42 4.11
CA PHE A 191 -5.61 13.62 4.78
C PHE A 191 -4.51 13.21 3.80
N LYS A 192 -4.90 12.53 2.72
CA LYS A 192 -3.93 12.05 1.71
C LYS A 192 -3.16 13.19 1.07
N TRP A 193 -3.80 14.34 0.82
CA TRP A 193 -3.15 15.53 0.29
C TRP A 193 -2.03 16.06 1.19
N ARG A 194 -2.27 16.13 2.51
CA ARG A 194 -1.26 16.57 3.49
C ARG A 194 -0.10 15.59 3.63
N VAL A 195 -0.37 14.29 3.51
CA VAL A 195 0.69 13.27 3.55
C VAL A 195 1.55 13.30 2.28
N LEU A 196 0.95 13.48 1.10
CA LEU A 196 1.68 13.52 -0.18
C LEU A 196 2.52 14.79 -0.32
N GLU A 197 3.77 14.61 -0.73
CA GLU A 197 4.76 15.69 -0.88
C GLU A 197 4.89 16.16 -2.33
N SER A 198 4.74 15.25 -3.30
CA SER A 198 4.87 15.57 -4.73
C SER A 198 3.58 16.18 -5.33
N PRO A 199 3.67 17.25 -6.14
CA PRO A 199 2.55 17.74 -6.94
C PRO A 199 1.98 16.68 -7.89
N ALA A 200 2.83 15.85 -8.49
CA ALA A 200 2.41 14.80 -9.41
C ALA A 200 1.51 13.76 -8.72
N ASP A 201 1.86 13.36 -7.49
CA ASP A 201 1.04 12.43 -6.71
C ASP A 201 -0.30 13.04 -6.29
N ARG A 202 -0.30 14.34 -5.96
CA ARG A 202 -1.50 15.09 -5.62
C ARG A 202 -2.46 15.20 -6.80
N LEU A 203 -1.95 15.48 -8.00
CA LEU A 203 -2.73 15.44 -9.25
C LEU A 203 -3.24 14.02 -9.53
N GLY A 204 -2.39 13.01 -9.37
CA GLY A 204 -2.79 11.60 -9.51
C GLY A 204 -3.90 11.20 -8.53
N LEU A 205 -3.86 11.71 -7.29
CA LEU A 205 -4.90 11.51 -6.28
C LEU A 205 -6.24 12.15 -6.70
N LEU A 206 -6.22 13.36 -7.25
CA LEU A 206 -7.42 14.03 -7.77
C LEU A 206 -8.03 13.26 -8.93
N GLY A 207 -7.23 12.90 -9.94
CA GLY A 207 -7.70 12.14 -11.11
C GLY A 207 -8.39 10.83 -10.71
N ARG A 208 -7.86 10.11 -9.72
CA ARG A 208 -8.47 8.89 -9.17
C ARG A 208 -9.77 9.14 -8.42
N THR A 209 -9.84 10.25 -7.68
CA THR A 209 -11.05 10.64 -6.95
C THR A 209 -12.16 10.95 -7.94
N CYS A 210 -11.87 11.72 -8.99
CA CYS A 210 -12.79 11.99 -10.09
C CYS A 210 -13.26 10.71 -10.79
N ALA A 211 -12.34 9.79 -11.12
CA ALA A 211 -12.68 8.52 -11.75
C ALA A 211 -13.62 7.67 -10.88
N ARG A 212 -13.38 7.61 -9.56
CA ARG A 212 -14.27 6.91 -8.62
C ARG A 212 -15.66 7.53 -8.56
N CYS A 213 -15.77 8.85 -8.55
CA CYS A 213 -17.05 9.56 -8.57
C CYS A 213 -17.81 9.28 -9.88
N ALA A 214 -17.13 9.32 -11.03
CA ALA A 214 -17.73 9.02 -12.33
C ALA A 214 -18.20 7.55 -12.44
N ASP A 215 -17.42 6.60 -11.92
CA ASP A 215 -17.80 5.18 -11.84
C ASP A 215 -19.01 4.97 -10.92
N ALA A 216 -19.14 5.74 -9.84
CA ALA A 216 -20.28 5.67 -8.92
C ALA A 216 -21.56 6.24 -9.56
N LEU A 217 -21.46 7.40 -10.20
CA LEU A 217 -22.56 8.02 -10.93
C LEU A 217 -23.06 7.13 -12.09
N SER A 218 -22.14 6.48 -12.80
CA SER A 218 -22.48 5.54 -13.87
C SER A 218 -23.24 4.32 -13.36
N ARG A 219 -22.85 3.79 -12.19
CA ARG A 219 -23.55 2.66 -11.55
C ARG A 219 -24.93 3.02 -11.03
N HIS A 220 -25.10 4.22 -10.47
CA HIS A 220 -26.42 4.72 -10.06
C HIS A 220 -27.36 4.83 -11.27
N ARG A 221 -26.88 5.42 -12.38
CA ARG A 221 -27.66 5.52 -13.63
C ARG A 221 -28.02 4.16 -14.26
N GLN A 222 -27.21 3.13 -14.06
CA GLN A 222 -27.51 1.78 -14.52
C GLN A 222 -28.48 1.04 -13.60
N ALA A 223 -28.46 1.31 -12.30
CA ALA A 223 -29.40 0.75 -11.33
C ALA A 223 -30.82 1.32 -11.47
N ASP A 224 -30.95 2.59 -11.90
CA ASP A 224 -32.24 3.26 -12.15
C ASP A 224 -32.89 2.94 -13.51
N ARG A 225 -32.28 2.06 -14.33
CA ARG A 225 -32.95 1.61 -15.56
C ARG A 225 -34.01 0.55 -15.21
N PRO A 226 -35.29 0.75 -15.58
CA PRO A 226 -36.31 -0.27 -15.36
C PRO A 226 -35.90 -1.56 -16.09
N ARG A 227 -35.96 -2.68 -15.38
CA ARG A 227 -35.82 -4.01 -15.98
C ARG A 227 -37.00 -4.20 -16.93
N ARG A 228 -36.72 -4.26 -18.23
CA ARG A 228 -37.72 -4.64 -19.25
C ARG A 228 -38.08 -6.10 -19.10
#